data_AF-A0A931MBB3-F1
#
_entry.id   AF-A0A931MBB3-F1
#
_cell.length_a   1.000
_cell.length_b   1.000
_cell.length_c   1.000
_cell.angle_alpha   90.00
_cell.angle_beta   90.00
_cell.angle_gamma   90.00
#
_symmetry.space_group_name_H-M   'P 1'
#
loop_
_entity.id
_entity.type
_entity.pdbx_description
1 polymer ?
#
loop_
_entity_poly.entity_id
_entity_poly.type
_entity_poly.pdbx_seq_one_letter_code
_entity_poly.pdbx_strand_id
1 'polypeptide(L)' 'IREMEKTHILNVLKETDGDRAKAAEILGIDKTTLWRKIKRYGIE' A
#
# COMPACT_ATOMS: atom_id res chain seq x y z
N ILE A 1 1.49 -15.81 -2.65
CA ILE A 1 0.67 -14.82 -1.88
C ILE A 1 1.38 -13.46 -1.75
N ARG A 2 2.65 -13.38 -1.29
CA ARG A 2 3.34 -12.08 -1.05
C ARG A 2 3.47 -11.15 -2.26
N GLU A 3 3.65 -11.68 -3.47
CA GLU A 3 3.75 -10.86 -4.69
C GLU A 3 2.44 -10.17 -5.06
N MET A 4 1.29 -10.84 -4.89
CA MET A 4 -0.02 -10.24 -5.15
C MET A 4 -0.31 -9.07 -4.22
N GLU A 5 0.06 -9.19 -2.95
CA GLU A 5 -0.10 -8.13 -1.97
C GLU A 5 0.75 -6.90 -2.32
N LYS A 6 2.03 -7.12 -2.70
CA LYS A 6 2.91 -6.03 -3.15
C LYS A 6 2.35 -5.30 -4.37
N THR A 7 1.93 -6.05 -5.38
CA THR A 7 1.34 -5.47 -6.61
C THR A 7 0.06 -4.71 -6.30
N HIS A 8 -0.80 -5.23 -5.41
CA HIS A 8 -2.04 -4.55 -5.04
C HIS A 8 -1.76 -3.22 -4.33
N ILE A 9 -0.80 -3.19 -3.39
CA ILE A 9 -0.39 -1.96 -2.72
C ILE A 9 0.18 -0.95 -3.71
N LEU A 10 1.02 -1.38 -4.66
CA LEU A 10 1.59 -0.51 -5.69
C LEU A 10 0.52 0.08 -6.62
N ASN A 11 -0.45 -0.74 -7.04
CA ASN A 11 -1.54 -0.27 -7.89
C ASN A 11 -2.39 0.77 -7.17
N VAL A 12 -2.79 0.49 -5.93
CA VAL A 12 -3.60 1.44 -5.15
C VAL A 12 -2.80 2.73 -4.86
N LEU A 13 -1.51 2.65 -4.56
CA LEU A 13 -0.67 3.84 -4.41
C LEU A 13 -0.56 4.65 -5.71
N LYS A 14 -0.51 4.00 -6.88
CA LYS A 14 -0.57 4.70 -8.17
C LYS A 14 -1.93 5.34 -8.43
N GLU A 15 -3.02 4.63 -8.16
CA GLU A 15 -4.39 5.12 -8.35
C GLU A 15 -4.72 6.30 -7.44
N THR A 16 -4.10 6.36 -6.27
CA THR A 16 -4.26 7.44 -5.28
C THR A 16 -3.20 8.53 -5.40
N ASP A 17 -2.35 8.50 -6.43
CA ASP A 17 -1.25 9.46 -6.65
C ASP A 17 -0.31 9.60 -5.43
N GLY A 18 -0.08 8.49 -4.73
CA GLY A 18 0.74 8.42 -3.53
C GLY A 18 0.05 8.83 -2.23
N ASP A 19 -1.27 9.11 -2.24
CA ASP A 19 -2.03 9.39 -1.03
C ASP A 19 -2.21 8.11 -0.18
N ARG A 20 -1.29 7.96 0.78
CA ARG A 20 -1.25 6.83 1.72
C ARG A 20 -2.51 6.71 2.58
N ALA A 21 -3.24 7.81 2.81
CA ALA A 21 -4.46 7.76 3.60
C ALA A 21 -5.58 7.09 2.79
N LYS A 22 -5.80 7.55 1.56
CA LYS A 22 -6.74 6.93 0.63
C LYS A 22 -6.34 5.50 0.28
N ALA A 23 -5.06 5.25 0.07
CA ALA A 23 -4.59 3.90 -0.24
C ALA A 23 -4.88 2.91 0.89
N ALA A 24 -4.70 3.32 2.14
CA ALA A 24 -5.01 2.51 3.31
C ALA A 24 -6.52 2.21 3.42
N GLU A 25 -7.36 3.21 3.13
CA GLU A 25 -8.82 3.06 3.09
C GLU A 25 -9.28 2.08 2.01
N ILE A 26 -8.76 2.21 0.78
CA ILE A 26 -9.06 1.30 -0.35
C ILE A 26 -8.60 -0.13 -0.04
N LEU A 27 -7.43 -0.28 0.57
CA LEU A 27 -6.89 -1.58 0.97
C LEU A 27 -7.58 -2.16 2.22
N GLY A 28 -8.43 -1.40 2.90
CA GLY A 28 -9.11 -1.82 4.13
C GLY A 28 -8.16 -2.09 5.31
N ILE A 29 -7.04 -1.36 5.38
CA ILE A 29 -6.02 -1.52 6.42
C ILE A 29 -5.70 -0.19 7.08
N ASP A 30 -5.16 -0.23 8.29
CA ASP A 30 -4.64 0.98 8.93
C ASP A 30 -3.44 1.57 8.18
N LYS A 31 -3.31 2.90 8.23
CA LYS A 31 -2.17 3.64 7.65
C LYS A 31 -0.82 3.13 8.17
N THR A 32 -0.74 2.75 9.44
CA THR A 32 0.48 2.17 10.06
C THR A 32 0.81 0.79 9.49
N THR A 33 -0.20 -0.01 9.16
CA THR A 33 -0.04 -1.32 8.50
C THR A 33 0.44 -1.13 7.07
N LEU A 34 -0.15 -0.18 6.32
CA LEU A 34 0.31 0.19 4.99
C LEU A 34 1.78 0.64 5.01
N TRP A 35 2.16 1.52 5.94
CA TRP A 35 3.54 1.99 6.07
C TRP A 35 4.53 0.86 6.36
N ARG A 36 4.20 -0.06 7.27
CA ARG A 36 5.03 -1.25 7.53
C ARG A 36 5.19 -2.11 6.29
N LYS A 37 4.15 -2.27 5.47
CA LYS A 37 4.20 -3.03 4.22
C LYS A 37 5.04 -2.31 3.15
N ILE A 38 4.86 -1.01 2.95
CA ILE A 38 5.68 -0.18 2.06
C ILE A 38 7.16 -0.34 2.39
N LYS A 39 7.52 -0.18 3.67
CA LYS A 39 8.90 -0.34 4.15
C LYS A 39 9.43 -1.76 3.97
N ARG A 40 8.59 -2.77 4.24
CA ARG A 40 8.94 -4.19 4.06
C ARG A 40 9.19 -4.55 2.60
N TYR A 41 8.46 -3.94 1.67
CA TYR A 41 8.56 -4.21 0.24
C TYR A 41 9.56 -3.33 -0.51
N GLY A 42 10.16 -2.34 0.16
CA GLY A 42 11.10 -1.39 -0.45
C GLY A 42 10.44 -0.54 -1.54
N ILE A 43 9.20 -0.09 -1.29
CA ILE A 43 8.44 0.76 -2.21
C ILE A 43 8.84 2.25 -2.07
N GLU A 44 9.54 2.59 -0.99
CA GLU A 44 10.13 3.91 -0.69
C GLU A 44 11.66 3.77 -0.55
#